data_AF-A0A318VJR7-F1
#
_entry.id   AF-A0A318VJR7-F1
#
_cell.length_a   1.000
_cell.length_b   1.000
_cell.length_c   1.000
_cell.angle_alpha   90.00
_cell.angle_beta   90.00
_cell.angle_gamma   90.00
#
_symmetry.space_group_name_H-M   'P 1'
#
loop_
_entity.id
_entity.type
_entity.pdbx_description
1 polymer ?
#
loop_
_entity_poly.entity_id
_entity_poly.type
_entity_poly.pdbx_seq_one_letter_code
_entity_poly.pdbx_strand_id
1 'polypeptide(L)' 'MPVGTILIIVLILLLIGVIPTWSHSRNWGYAPSGLIGVVLIILLVLLLLGHI' A
#
# COMPACT_ATOMS: atom_id res chain seq x y z
N MET A 1 -5.79 22.05 14.72
CA MET A 1 -6.24 20.64 14.66
C MET A 1 -5.28 19.83 15.54
N PRO A 2 -5.73 19.15 16.62
CA PRO A 2 -4.82 18.38 17.44
C PRO A 2 -4.29 17.21 16.61
N VAL A 3 -2.97 17.03 16.62
CA VAL A 3 -2.24 16.03 15.81
C VAL A 3 -2.81 14.61 15.99
N GLY A 4 -3.43 14.32 17.14
CA GLY A 4 -4.11 13.05 17.41
C GLY A 4 -5.27 12.71 16.46
N THR A 5 -6.04 13.71 15.99
CA THR A 5 -7.14 13.46 15.04
C THR A 5 -6.63 13.00 13.68
N ILE A 6 -5.51 13.58 13.22
CA ILE A 6 -4.88 13.23 11.95
C ILE A 6 -4.33 11.80 12.00
N LEU A 7 -3.70 11.42 13.11
CA LEU A 7 -3.14 10.08 13.31
C LEU A 7 -4.22 8.98 13.30
N ILE A 8 -5.37 9.27 13.90
CA ILE A 8 -6.53 8.36 13.88
C ILE A 8 -7.08 8.19 12.46
N ILE A 9 -7.18 9.28 11.68
CA ILE A 9 -7.66 9.21 10.29
C ILE A 9 -6.73 8.35 9.42
N VAL A 10 -5.41 8.50 9.58
CA VAL A 10 -4.40 7.70 8.85
C VAL A 10 -4.53 6.21 9.20
N LEU A 11 -4.72 5.88 10.48
CA LEU A 11 -4.88 4.49 10.93
C LEU A 11 -6.13 3.83 10.34
N ILE A 12 -7.24 4.57 10.26
CA ILE A 12 -8.49 4.08 9.66
C ILE A 12 -8.31 3.85 8.15
N LEU A 13 -7.62 4.75 7.44
CA LEU A 13 -7.33 4.57 6.01
C LEU A 13 -6.45 3.35 5.74
N LEU A 14 -5.45 3.08 6.59
CA LEU A 14 -4.62 1.87 6.50
C LEU A 14 -5.44 0.59 6.69
N LEU A 15 -6.34 0.57 7.66
CA LEU A 15 -7.23 -0.58 7.90
C LEU A 15 -8.19 -0.81 6.72
N ILE A 16 -8.75 0.26 6.14
CA ILE A 16 -9.64 0.17 4.97
C ILE A 16 -8.87 -0.30 3.72
N GLY A 17 -7.63 0.15 3.54
CA GLY A 17 -6.78 -0.27 2.41
C GLY A 17 -6.38 -1.75 2.44
N VAL A 18 -6.41 -2.40 3.62
CA VAL A 18 -6.15 -3.84 3.79
C VAL A 18 -7.36 -4.69 3.42
N ILE A 19 -8.59 -4.14 3.49
CA ILE A 19 -9.80 -4.89 3.15
C ILE A 19 -9.93 -4.91 1.61
N PRO A 20 -9.95 -6.09 0.97
CA PRO A 20 -10.11 -6.21 -0.47
C PRO A 20 -11.59 -6.02 -0.89
N THR A 21 -12.22 -4.93 -0.47
CA THR A 21 -13.60 -4.55 -0.82
C THR A 21 -13.69 -3.67 -2.06
N TRP A 22 -12.56 -3.20 -2.60
CA TRP A 22 -12.53 -2.40 -3.82
C TRP A 22 -12.76 -3.28 -5.04
N SER A 23 -14.04 -3.51 -5.34
CA SER A 23 -14.51 -4.34 -6.45
C SER A 23 -14.38 -3.70 -7.85
N HIS A 24 -13.49 -2.73 -8.04
CA HIS A 24 -13.32 -2.07 -9.35
C HIS A 24 -12.27 -2.71 -10.26
N SER A 25 -11.69 -3.87 -9.93
CA SER A 25 -10.95 -4.62 -10.96
C SER A 25 -10.77 -6.12 -10.70
N ARG A 26 -11.88 -6.85 -10.67
CA ARG A 26 -11.87 -8.33 -10.85
C ARG A 26 -11.47 -8.76 -12.28
N ASN A 27 -11.07 -7.82 -13.16
CA ASN A 27 -10.61 -8.08 -14.53
C ASN A 27 -9.16 -7.57 -14.82
N TRP A 28 -8.44 -7.01 -13.83
CA TRP A 28 -6.98 -6.81 -13.89
C TRP A 28 -6.27 -7.90 -13.08
N GLY A 29 -6.83 -9.12 -13.11
CA GLY A 29 -6.44 -10.22 -12.25
C GLY A 29 -4.93 -10.36 -12.18
N TYR A 30 -4.36 -10.19 -10.99
CA TYR A 30 -3.04 -10.69 -10.56
C TYR A 30 -1.82 -10.52 -11.50
N ALA A 31 -1.90 -9.83 -12.64
CA ALA A 31 -0.96 -9.99 -13.75
C ALA A 31 -0.30 -8.70 -14.27
N PRO A 32 -0.71 -7.48 -13.87
CA PRO A 32 0.17 -6.31 -14.03
C PRO A 32 0.46 -5.54 -12.74
N SER A 33 -0.51 -5.41 -11.81
CA SER A 33 -0.36 -4.58 -10.60
C SER A 33 0.38 -5.28 -9.46
N GLY A 34 0.30 -6.62 -9.36
CA GLY A 34 1.06 -7.40 -8.39
C GLY A 34 2.56 -7.34 -8.64
N LEU A 35 2.98 -7.33 -9.90
CA LEU A 35 4.39 -7.26 -10.28
C LEU A 35 4.97 -5.86 -9.99
N ILE A 36 4.20 -4.80 -10.29
CA ILE A 36 4.58 -3.42 -9.92
C ILE A 36 4.66 -3.26 -8.39
N GLY A 37 3.70 -3.82 -7.64
CA GLY A 37 3.72 -3.81 -6.18
C GLY A 37 4.92 -4.58 -5.59
N VAL A 38 5.24 -5.75 -6.15
CA VAL A 38 6.40 -6.56 -5.76
C VAL A 38 7.71 -5.82 -6.08
N VAL A 39 7.81 -5.20 -7.25
CA VAL A 39 8.98 -4.39 -7.64
C VAL A 39 9.16 -3.20 -6.71
N LEU A 40 8.07 -2.51 -6.35
CA LEU A 40 8.12 -1.41 -5.38
C LEU A 40 8.58 -1.87 -3.99
N ILE A 41 8.11 -3.03 -3.52
CA ILE A 41 8.55 -3.62 -2.25
C ILE A 41 10.05 -3.95 -2.29
N ILE A 42 10.53 -4.56 -3.37
CA ILE A 42 11.95 -4.90 -3.55
C ILE A 42 12.83 -3.64 -3.52
N LEU A 43 12.43 -2.59 -4.23
CA LEU A 43 13.14 -1.30 -4.23
C LEU A 43 13.18 -0.67 -2.83
N LEU A 44 12.09 -0.76 -2.08
CA LEU A 44 12.00 -0.24 -0.72
C LEU A 44 12.94 -0.97 0.23
N VAL A 45 13.04 -2.30 0.11
CA VAL A 45 14.01 -3.12 0.88
C VAL A 45 15.45 -2.74 0.52
N LEU A 46 15.76 -2.63 -0.77
CA LEU A 46 17.10 -2.25 -1.23
C LEU A 46 17.53 -0.86 -0.73
N LEU A 47 16.61 0.11 -0.73
CA LEU A 47 16.83 1.45 -0.19
C LEU A 47 17.07 1.41 1.32
N LEU A 48 16.30 0.61 2.07
CA LEU A 48 16.48 0.45 3.52
C LEU A 48 17.79 -0.26 3.89
N LEU A 49 18.28 -1.16 3.05
CA LEU A 49 19.58 -1.80 3.20
C LEU A 49 20.75 -0.92 2.71
N GLY A 50 20.49 0.25 2.15
CA GLY A 50 21.52 1.18 1.65
C GLY A 50 22.22 0.70 0.38
N HIS A 51 21.57 -0.16 -0.40
CA HIS A 51 22.08 -0.66 -1.68
C HIS A 51 21.73 0.25 -2.87
N ILE A 52 20.93 1.31 -2.64
CA ILE A 52 20.68 2.49 -3.48
C ILE A 52 20.73 3.72 -2.57
#